data_AF-A0A6G3LE22-F1
#
_entry.id   AF-A0A6G3LE22-F1
#
_cell.length_a   1.000
_cell.length_b   1.000
_cell.length_c   1.000
_cell.angle_alpha   90.00
_cell.angle_beta   90.00
_cell.angle_gamma   90.00
#
_symmetry.space_group_name_H-M   'P 1'
#
loop_
_entity.id
_entity.type
_entity.pdbx_description
1 polymer ?
#
loop_
_entity_poly.entity_id
_entity_poly.type
_entity_poly.pdbx_seq_one_letter_code
_entity_poly.pdbx_strand_id
1 'polypeptide(L)'
;MGKIKVGLIGIGNCASAIVQGVLLSRRDPSRTKEVLYEDIGGYKIGDIEFVLAIDVDVRKIGKDLGDAIFEGPNIFPRLIDETKTGVKVIAGPVLDGVAEHMRDIFMPHGKEVSMDDIVRAIKDSGAEIIVNMLPVGSEQATRFYAEAALRAGAAFINGMPVFIASDPKGEWQEKYKKAGLPLLGDDIKGQFGATILHSSLTALMRERGITVNETYQLNIGGNTDFLNMKEEERLMSKRESKTSAVAHTLKNPAELIQTRRIR
;
A
#
# COMPACT_ATOMS: atom_id res chain seq x y z
N MET A 1 -6.43 14.92 -22.70
CA MET A 1 -5.22 14.40 -22.02
C MET A 1 -5.20 12.88 -22.12
N GLY A 2 -4.02 12.26 -21.99
CA GLY A 2 -3.89 10.81 -22.02
C GLY A 2 -4.38 10.13 -20.74
N LYS A 3 -4.51 8.80 -20.78
CA LYS A 3 -4.71 7.95 -19.60
C LYS A 3 -3.39 7.77 -18.84
N ILE A 4 -3.47 7.48 -17.54
CA ILE A 4 -2.33 7.14 -16.69
C ILE A 4 -2.28 5.62 -16.56
N LYS A 5 -1.24 4.98 -17.10
CA LYS A 5 -1.12 3.52 -17.09
C LYS A 5 -0.51 3.02 -15.78
N VAL A 6 -1.31 2.29 -15.01
CA VAL A 6 -0.97 1.84 -13.65
C VAL A 6 -0.87 0.31 -13.58
N GLY A 7 0.20 -0.18 -12.97
CA GLY A 7 0.35 -1.56 -12.54
C GLY A 7 0.11 -1.71 -11.03
N LEU A 8 -0.59 -2.76 -10.61
CA LEU A 8 -0.85 -3.09 -9.21
C LEU A 8 -0.09 -4.35 -8.78
N ILE A 9 0.57 -4.29 -7.62
CA ILE A 9 1.19 -5.44 -6.95
C ILE A 9 0.44 -5.73 -5.66
N GLY A 10 0.02 -6.97 -5.47
CA GLY A 10 -0.77 -7.39 -4.32
C GLY A 10 -2.25 -7.01 -4.50
N ILE A 11 -3.04 -7.96 -5.02
CA ILE A 11 -4.46 -7.75 -5.35
C ILE A 11 -5.32 -8.06 -4.11
N GLY A 12 -5.03 -7.35 -3.03
CA GLY A 12 -5.70 -7.45 -1.73
C GLY A 12 -6.95 -6.56 -1.61
N ASN A 13 -7.40 -6.34 -0.37
CA ASN A 13 -8.52 -5.44 -0.07
C ASN A 13 -8.28 -4.00 -0.54
N CYS A 14 -7.05 -3.47 -0.39
CA CYS A 14 -6.71 -2.12 -0.87
C CYS A 14 -6.80 -2.02 -2.40
N ALA A 15 -6.32 -3.03 -3.12
CA ALA A 15 -6.46 -3.08 -4.58
C ALA A 15 -7.93 -3.16 -5.01
N SER A 16 -8.76 -3.94 -4.28
CA SER A 16 -10.20 -3.99 -4.50
C SER A 16 -10.87 -2.61 -4.35
N ALA A 17 -10.52 -1.87 -3.30
CA ALA A 17 -11.03 -0.51 -3.09
C ALA A 17 -10.59 0.46 -4.22
N ILE A 18 -9.32 0.41 -4.62
CA ILE A 18 -8.75 1.27 -5.66
C ILE A 18 -9.40 0.99 -7.03
N VAL A 19 -9.47 -0.28 -7.44
CA VAL A 19 -10.04 -0.66 -8.73
C VAL A 19 -11.51 -0.26 -8.81
N GLN A 20 -12.29 -0.59 -7.77
CA GLN A 20 -13.71 -0.22 -7.73
C GLN A 20 -13.91 1.29 -7.70
N GLY A 21 -13.10 2.04 -6.94
CA GLY A 21 -13.17 3.50 -6.88
C GLY A 21 -12.89 4.17 -8.23
N VAL A 22 -11.88 3.70 -8.96
CA VAL A 22 -11.57 4.18 -10.32
C VAL A 22 -12.73 3.89 -11.28
N LEU A 23 -13.24 2.65 -11.29
CA LEU A 23 -14.36 2.28 -12.16
C LEU A 23 -15.64 3.05 -11.83
N LEU A 24 -15.94 3.22 -10.54
CA LEU A 24 -17.07 4.01 -10.08
C LEU A 24 -16.95 5.47 -10.52
N SER A 25 -15.76 6.08 -10.39
CA SER A 25 -15.53 7.47 -10.82
C SER A 25 -15.72 7.69 -12.33
N ARG A 26 -15.49 6.66 -13.15
CA ARG A 26 -15.74 6.71 -14.60
C ARG A 26 -17.23 6.67 -14.92
N ARG A 27 -18.01 5.91 -14.14
CA ARG A 27 -19.47 5.78 -14.30
C ARG A 27 -20.21 6.97 -13.72
N ASP A 28 -19.77 7.45 -12.56
CA ASP A 28 -20.35 8.58 -11.84
C ASP A 28 -19.24 9.47 -11.27
N PRO A 29 -18.82 10.50 -12.03
CA PRO A 29 -17.82 11.45 -11.57
C PRO A 29 -18.23 12.20 -10.30
N SER A 30 -19.50 12.26 -9.91
CA SER A 30 -19.89 12.95 -8.67
C SER A 30 -19.43 12.21 -7.40
N ARG A 31 -19.07 10.93 -7.53
CA ARG A 31 -18.53 10.10 -6.45
C ARG A 31 -17.08 10.42 -6.09
N THR A 32 -16.41 11.32 -6.80
CA THR A 32 -15.03 11.75 -6.49
C THR A 32 -14.94 12.83 -5.41
N LYS A 33 -16.08 13.40 -4.98
CA LYS A 33 -16.13 14.49 -3.99
C LYS A 33 -15.60 14.13 -2.59
N GLU A 34 -15.43 12.84 -2.31
CA GLU A 34 -14.84 12.32 -1.07
C GLU A 34 -13.30 12.21 -1.13
N VAL A 35 -12.70 12.61 -2.25
CA VAL A 35 -11.25 12.69 -2.42
C VAL A 35 -10.82 14.14 -2.36
N LEU A 36 -9.71 14.41 -1.64
CA LEU A 36 -9.24 15.78 -1.37
C LEU A 36 -9.00 16.61 -2.63
N TYR A 37 -8.55 15.96 -3.71
CA TYR A 37 -8.30 16.60 -5.00
C TYR A 37 -8.97 15.77 -6.11
N GLU A 38 -9.96 16.35 -6.79
CA GLU A 38 -10.66 15.71 -7.91
C GLU A 38 -9.87 15.79 -9.22
N ASP A 39 -8.95 16.75 -9.32
CA ASP A 39 -8.07 17.01 -10.44
C ASP A 39 -6.66 17.34 -9.92
N ILE A 40 -5.67 16.62 -10.42
CA ILE A 40 -4.26 16.90 -10.17
C ILE A 40 -3.57 17.05 -11.53
N GLY A 41 -3.18 18.28 -11.87
CA GLY A 41 -2.45 18.56 -13.12
C GLY A 41 -3.24 18.24 -14.39
N GLY A 42 -4.58 18.31 -14.34
CA GLY A 42 -5.51 17.97 -15.41
C GLY A 42 -5.95 16.51 -15.44
N TYR A 43 -5.41 15.66 -14.55
CA TYR A 43 -5.77 14.25 -14.47
C TYR A 43 -6.84 14.00 -13.41
N LYS A 44 -7.87 13.26 -13.79
CA LYS A 44 -8.95 12.85 -12.88
C LYS A 44 -8.77 11.39 -12.47
N ILE A 45 -9.46 10.97 -11.40
CA ILE A 45 -9.41 9.58 -10.91
C ILE A 45 -9.78 8.57 -12.01
N GLY A 46 -10.77 8.89 -12.84
CA GLY A 46 -11.20 8.03 -13.96
C GLY A 46 -10.19 7.91 -15.10
N ASP A 47 -9.11 8.72 -15.10
CA ASP A 47 -8.04 8.65 -16.08
C ASP A 47 -6.97 7.59 -15.76
N ILE A 48 -7.01 7.01 -14.56
CA ILE A 48 -6.20 5.83 -14.21
C ILE A 48 -6.67 4.65 -15.05
N GLU A 49 -5.78 4.05 -15.82
CA GLU A 49 -5.98 2.82 -16.60
C GLU A 49 -5.09 1.72 -16.03
N PHE A 50 -5.70 0.65 -15.52
CA PHE A 50 -4.95 -0.52 -15.09
C PHE A 50 -4.45 -1.27 -16.31
N VAL A 51 -3.15 -1.58 -16.35
CA VAL A 51 -2.51 -2.31 -17.47
C VAL A 51 -1.75 -3.56 -17.00
N LEU A 52 -1.48 -3.68 -15.70
CA LEU A 52 -0.75 -4.78 -15.11
C LEU A 52 -1.29 -5.10 -13.71
N ALA A 53 -1.40 -6.38 -13.38
CA ALA A 53 -1.77 -6.84 -12.05
C ALA A 53 -0.92 -8.06 -11.68
N ILE A 54 -0.32 -8.03 -10.50
CA ILE A 54 0.59 -9.08 -10.02
C ILE A 54 0.15 -9.56 -8.64
N ASP A 55 0.00 -10.87 -8.48
CA ASP A 55 -0.28 -11.52 -7.20
C ASP A 55 0.48 -12.87 -7.10
N VAL A 56 0.46 -13.46 -5.92
CA VAL A 56 1.04 -14.78 -5.63
C VAL A 56 -0.04 -15.85 -5.42
N ASP A 57 -1.27 -15.44 -5.13
CA ASP A 57 -2.39 -16.32 -4.82
C ASP A 57 -2.91 -17.05 -6.06
N VAL A 58 -2.89 -18.38 -6.04
CA VAL A 58 -3.35 -19.23 -7.16
C VAL A 58 -4.81 -19.01 -7.54
N ARG A 59 -5.65 -18.50 -6.63
CA ARG A 59 -7.06 -18.21 -6.91
C ARG A 59 -7.23 -16.95 -7.77
N LYS A 60 -6.26 -16.04 -7.72
CA LYS A 60 -6.29 -14.74 -8.43
C LYS A 60 -5.58 -14.81 -9.76
N ILE A 61 -4.46 -15.53 -9.82
CA ILE A 61 -3.61 -15.62 -11.01
C ILE A 61 -4.39 -16.20 -12.20
N GLY A 62 -4.26 -15.54 -13.35
CA GLY A 62 -4.91 -15.90 -14.61
C GLY A 62 -6.32 -15.32 -14.79
N LYS A 63 -6.95 -14.81 -13.73
CA LYS A 63 -8.26 -14.13 -13.79
C LYS A 63 -8.10 -12.68 -14.26
N ASP A 64 -9.20 -12.11 -14.76
CA ASP A 64 -9.30 -10.67 -14.93
C ASP A 64 -9.14 -9.98 -13.57
N LEU A 65 -8.42 -8.85 -13.53
CA LEU A 65 -8.25 -8.06 -12.31
C LEU A 65 -9.62 -7.69 -11.69
N GLY A 66 -10.63 -7.43 -12.54
CA GLY A 66 -11.99 -7.14 -12.13
C GLY A 66 -12.69 -8.26 -11.37
N ASP A 67 -12.29 -9.51 -11.62
CA ASP A 67 -12.79 -10.69 -10.90
C ASP A 67 -11.89 -11.00 -9.69
N ALA A 68 -10.57 -10.92 -9.88
CA ALA A 68 -9.57 -11.25 -8.87
C ALA A 68 -9.67 -10.39 -7.60
N ILE A 69 -10.13 -9.15 -7.70
CA ILE A 69 -10.35 -8.27 -6.53
C ILE A 69 -11.42 -8.80 -5.56
N PHE A 70 -12.27 -9.73 -5.99
CA PHE A 70 -13.31 -10.37 -5.16
C PHE A 70 -12.94 -11.78 -4.70
N GLU A 71 -11.81 -12.31 -5.15
CA GLU A 71 -11.35 -13.63 -4.73
C GLU A 71 -10.85 -13.59 -3.29
N GLY A 72 -11.12 -14.68 -2.57
CA GLY A 72 -10.60 -14.88 -1.23
C GLY A 72 -9.08 -14.68 -1.18
N PRO A 73 -8.52 -14.14 -0.08
CA PRO A 73 -9.21 -13.81 1.16
C PRO A 73 -9.69 -12.35 1.21
N ASN A 74 -9.94 -11.71 0.06
CA ASN A 74 -10.48 -10.36 0.03
C ASN A 74 -11.92 -10.36 0.56
N ILE A 75 -12.24 -9.33 1.34
CA ILE A 75 -13.55 -9.11 1.97
C ILE A 75 -14.02 -7.65 1.80
N PHE A 76 -13.31 -6.83 1.02
CA PHE A 76 -13.72 -5.46 0.77
C PHE A 76 -15.11 -5.42 0.12
N PRO A 77 -16.04 -4.56 0.58
CA PRO A 77 -17.40 -4.51 0.05
C PRO A 77 -17.44 -4.27 -1.46
N ARG A 78 -18.41 -4.90 -2.13
CA ARG A 78 -18.70 -4.63 -3.53
C ARG A 78 -19.44 -3.29 -3.64
N LEU A 79 -18.87 -2.35 -4.38
CA LEU A 79 -19.39 -1.01 -4.63
C LEU A 79 -19.99 -0.87 -6.04
N ILE A 80 -19.56 -1.72 -6.98
CA ILE A 80 -19.99 -1.73 -8.39
C ILE A 80 -20.02 -3.16 -8.93
N ASP A 81 -20.97 -3.45 -9.82
CA ASP A 81 -21.14 -4.79 -10.40
C ASP A 81 -20.24 -5.01 -11.64
N GLU A 82 -20.15 -4.00 -12.51
CA GLU A 82 -19.36 -4.08 -13.76
C GLU A 82 -17.88 -3.77 -13.50
N THR A 83 -17.07 -4.81 -13.25
CA THR A 83 -15.65 -4.64 -12.87
C THR A 83 -14.63 -5.07 -13.93
N LYS A 84 -15.07 -5.56 -15.09
CA LYS A 84 -14.16 -6.08 -16.12
C LYS A 84 -13.12 -5.04 -16.55
N THR A 85 -11.85 -5.43 -16.48
CA THR A 85 -10.72 -4.55 -16.82
C THR A 85 -9.97 -4.98 -18.09
N GLY A 86 -10.05 -6.25 -18.46
CA GLY A 86 -9.24 -6.86 -19.53
C GLY A 86 -7.82 -7.23 -19.11
N VAL A 87 -7.39 -6.87 -17.90
CA VAL A 87 -6.04 -7.12 -17.38
C VAL A 87 -6.02 -8.46 -16.66
N LYS A 88 -5.19 -9.39 -17.11
CA LYS A 88 -5.00 -10.65 -16.38
C LYS A 88 -4.01 -10.49 -15.24
N VAL A 89 -4.31 -11.07 -14.08
CA VAL A 89 -3.37 -11.16 -12.97
C VAL A 89 -2.28 -12.17 -13.32
N ILE A 90 -1.02 -11.73 -13.28
CA ILE A 90 0.15 -12.59 -13.49
C ILE A 90 0.78 -13.00 -12.16
N ALA A 91 1.56 -14.09 -12.21
CA ALA A 91 2.32 -14.59 -11.07
C ALA A 91 3.50 -13.67 -10.73
N GLY A 92 3.65 -13.31 -9.46
CA GLY A 92 4.81 -12.59 -8.92
C GLY A 92 5.71 -13.49 -8.06
N PRO A 93 6.96 -13.10 -7.76
CA PRO A 93 7.77 -13.86 -6.81
C PRO A 93 7.18 -13.79 -5.39
N VAL A 94 7.18 -14.92 -4.67
CA VAL A 94 6.63 -15.00 -3.31
C VAL A 94 7.53 -14.28 -2.29
N LEU A 95 8.84 -14.57 -2.30
CA LEU A 95 9.84 -14.03 -1.36
C LEU A 95 9.34 -14.05 0.09
N ASP A 96 9.48 -12.95 0.84
CA ASP A 96 8.95 -12.76 2.19
C ASP A 96 7.53 -12.17 2.22
N GLY A 97 6.90 -12.07 1.04
CA GLY A 97 5.56 -11.52 0.84
C GLY A 97 4.43 -12.31 1.52
N VAL A 98 4.66 -13.60 1.79
CA VAL A 98 3.73 -14.49 2.48
C VAL A 98 4.42 -15.06 3.71
N ALA A 99 3.94 -14.67 4.90
CA ALA A 99 4.38 -15.28 6.15
C ALA A 99 4.03 -16.77 6.19
N GLU A 100 4.79 -17.56 6.94
CA GLU A 100 4.54 -19.01 7.06
C GLU A 100 3.12 -19.29 7.54
N HIS A 101 2.67 -18.58 8.60
CA HIS A 101 1.32 -18.70 9.14
C HIS A 101 0.20 -18.20 8.21
N MET A 102 0.56 -17.51 7.12
CA MET A 102 -0.38 -16.98 6.12
C MET A 102 -0.44 -17.84 4.85
N ARG A 103 0.38 -18.89 4.71
CA ARG A 103 0.43 -19.71 3.49
C ARG A 103 -0.89 -20.36 3.14
N ASP A 104 -1.60 -20.91 4.13
CA ASP A 104 -2.91 -21.53 3.93
C ASP A 104 -3.99 -20.49 3.55
N ILE A 105 -3.76 -19.23 3.88
CA ILE A 105 -4.70 -18.13 3.67
C ILE A 105 -4.49 -17.47 2.32
N PHE A 106 -3.24 -17.23 1.92
CA PHE A 106 -2.88 -16.59 0.64
C PHE A 106 -2.60 -17.60 -0.49
N MET A 107 -2.52 -18.90 -0.19
CA MET A 107 -2.36 -19.98 -1.18
C MET A 107 -1.33 -19.65 -2.28
N PRO A 108 -0.07 -19.33 -1.91
CA PRO A 108 0.92 -18.90 -2.88
C PRO A 108 1.25 -20.01 -3.88
N HIS A 109 1.50 -19.64 -5.15
CA HIS A 109 1.96 -20.59 -6.15
C HIS A 109 3.40 -21.08 -5.90
N GLY A 110 3.76 -22.23 -6.48
CA GLY A 110 5.12 -22.78 -6.46
C GLY A 110 6.03 -22.38 -7.63
N LYS A 111 5.60 -21.48 -8.52
CA LYS A 111 6.40 -21.03 -9.68
C LYS A 111 7.57 -20.15 -9.25
N GLU A 112 8.71 -20.35 -9.90
CA GLU A 112 9.83 -19.41 -9.85
C GLU A 112 9.56 -18.27 -10.84
N VAL A 113 9.72 -17.03 -10.37
CA VAL A 113 9.51 -15.81 -11.16
C VAL A 113 10.73 -14.93 -10.98
N SER A 114 11.43 -14.64 -12.07
CA SER A 114 12.68 -13.88 -12.01
C SER A 114 12.45 -12.36 -12.04
N MET A 115 13.48 -11.59 -11.68
CA MET A 115 13.49 -10.14 -11.86
C MET A 115 13.21 -9.74 -13.30
N ASP A 116 13.84 -10.42 -14.27
CA ASP A 116 13.71 -10.10 -15.68
C ASP A 116 12.29 -10.38 -16.21
N ASP A 117 11.60 -11.39 -15.67
CA ASP A 117 10.19 -11.66 -16.00
C ASP A 117 9.29 -10.50 -15.59
N ILE A 118 9.49 -9.96 -14.37
CA ILE A 118 8.71 -8.82 -13.88
C ILE A 118 9.07 -7.53 -14.61
N VAL A 119 10.36 -7.27 -14.85
CA VAL A 119 10.80 -6.10 -15.63
C VAL A 119 10.20 -6.14 -17.04
N ARG A 120 10.22 -7.31 -17.70
CA ARG A 120 9.60 -7.49 -19.02
C ARG A 120 8.09 -7.28 -18.95
N ALA A 121 7.40 -7.83 -17.97
CA ALA A 121 5.95 -7.63 -17.80
C ALA A 121 5.58 -6.15 -17.63
N ILE A 122 6.36 -5.39 -16.84
CA ILE A 122 6.15 -3.94 -16.68
C ILE A 122 6.34 -3.22 -18.02
N LYS A 123 7.42 -3.50 -18.76
CA LYS A 123 7.69 -2.89 -20.07
C LYS A 123 6.62 -3.24 -21.11
N ASP A 124 6.26 -4.52 -21.23
CA ASP A 124 5.30 -5.01 -22.21
C ASP A 124 3.88 -4.47 -21.97
N SER A 125 3.51 -4.27 -20.70
CA SER A 125 2.23 -3.63 -20.34
C SER A 125 2.20 -2.13 -20.62
N GLY A 126 3.38 -1.50 -20.77
CA GLY A 126 3.52 -0.05 -20.87
C GLY A 126 3.11 0.69 -19.59
N ALA A 127 3.19 0.05 -18.42
CA ALA A 127 2.89 0.70 -17.15
C ALA A 127 3.86 1.85 -16.87
N GLU A 128 3.31 3.02 -16.56
CA GLU A 128 4.06 4.24 -16.22
C GLU A 128 4.29 4.33 -14.71
N ILE A 129 3.36 3.78 -13.92
CA ILE A 129 3.38 3.81 -12.46
C ILE A 129 3.10 2.41 -11.92
N ILE A 130 3.94 1.94 -11.00
CA ILE A 130 3.75 0.70 -10.26
C ILE A 130 3.38 1.01 -8.81
N VAL A 131 2.24 0.50 -8.37
CA VAL A 131 1.73 0.68 -7.01
C VAL A 131 1.87 -0.62 -6.23
N ASN A 132 2.63 -0.55 -5.13
CA ASN A 132 2.89 -1.67 -4.23
C ASN A 132 1.90 -1.70 -3.06
N MET A 133 1.13 -2.78 -2.93
CA MET A 133 0.12 -3.01 -1.88
C MET A 133 0.28 -4.41 -1.25
N LEU A 134 1.53 -4.88 -1.12
CA LEU A 134 1.85 -6.17 -0.49
C LEU A 134 1.43 -6.23 0.99
N PRO A 135 1.54 -7.39 1.68
CA PRO A 135 1.31 -7.45 3.13
C PRO A 135 2.43 -6.77 3.94
N VAL A 136 2.14 -6.34 5.17
CA VAL A 136 3.17 -5.81 6.10
C VAL A 136 4.24 -6.87 6.38
N GLY A 137 5.51 -6.45 6.46
CA GLY A 137 6.65 -7.35 6.67
C GLY A 137 7.27 -7.92 5.39
N SER A 138 6.78 -7.50 4.21
CA SER A 138 7.28 -7.94 2.90
C SER A 138 8.46 -7.07 2.43
N GLU A 139 9.59 -7.12 3.14
CA GLU A 139 10.74 -6.23 2.87
C GLU A 139 11.46 -6.60 1.56
N GLN A 140 11.86 -7.86 1.41
CA GLN A 140 12.57 -8.35 0.23
C GLN A 140 11.69 -8.22 -1.02
N ALA A 141 10.41 -8.57 -0.92
CA ALA A 141 9.45 -8.41 -2.01
C ALA A 141 9.27 -6.94 -2.40
N THR A 142 9.13 -6.03 -1.42
CA THR A 142 8.98 -4.59 -1.72
C THR A 142 10.24 -4.03 -2.41
N ARG A 143 11.43 -4.37 -1.91
CA ARG A 143 12.71 -3.98 -2.54
C ARG A 143 12.87 -4.58 -3.94
N PHE A 144 12.44 -5.83 -4.13
CA PHE A 144 12.43 -6.48 -5.44
C PHE A 144 11.58 -5.69 -6.44
N TYR A 145 10.35 -5.33 -6.07
CA TYR A 145 9.46 -4.60 -6.99
C TYR A 145 9.88 -3.15 -7.23
N ALA A 146 10.48 -2.48 -6.24
CA ALA A 146 11.09 -1.18 -6.44
C ALA A 146 12.23 -1.27 -7.49
N GLU A 147 13.13 -2.25 -7.36
CA GLU A 147 14.19 -2.47 -8.34
C GLU A 147 13.61 -2.83 -9.72
N ALA A 148 12.56 -3.65 -9.79
CA ALA A 148 11.91 -4.01 -11.04
C ALA A 148 11.29 -2.80 -11.75
N ALA A 149 10.58 -1.94 -11.02
CA ALA A 149 9.99 -0.70 -11.56
C ALA A 149 11.08 0.25 -12.07
N LEU A 150 12.15 0.44 -11.29
CA LEU A 150 13.32 1.24 -11.67
C LEU A 150 13.94 0.75 -12.99
N ARG A 151 14.21 -0.56 -13.12
CA ARG A 151 14.78 -1.17 -14.34
C ARG A 151 13.83 -1.14 -15.53
N ALA A 152 12.54 -1.11 -15.27
CA ALA A 152 11.51 -1.00 -16.29
C ALA A 152 11.31 0.43 -16.80
N GLY A 153 11.81 1.44 -16.08
CA GLY A 153 11.58 2.85 -16.41
C GLY A 153 10.24 3.37 -15.89
N ALA A 154 9.67 2.76 -14.85
CA ALA A 154 8.38 3.13 -14.28
C ALA A 154 8.54 3.83 -12.92
N ALA A 155 7.64 4.76 -12.63
CA ALA A 155 7.51 5.34 -11.29
C ALA A 155 7.07 4.27 -10.29
N PHE A 156 7.41 4.47 -9.01
CA PHE A 156 7.03 3.53 -7.95
C PHE A 156 6.33 4.23 -6.79
N ILE A 157 5.17 3.70 -6.40
CA ILE A 157 4.38 4.15 -5.25
C ILE A 157 4.35 3.01 -4.23
N ASN A 158 5.02 3.22 -3.10
CA ASN A 158 5.07 2.26 -2.03
C ASN A 158 3.96 2.49 -0.99
N GLY A 159 2.95 1.63 -0.99
CA GLY A 159 1.88 1.64 0.01
C GLY A 159 2.27 1.00 1.34
N MET A 160 3.47 0.41 1.45
CA MET A 160 3.90 -0.38 2.60
C MET A 160 4.84 0.37 3.54
N PRO A 161 4.89 0.03 4.85
CA PRO A 161 5.80 0.63 5.81
C PRO A 161 7.21 0.03 5.72
N VAL A 162 7.69 -0.22 4.50
CA VAL A 162 9.08 -0.62 4.20
C VAL A 162 9.78 0.63 3.69
N PHE A 163 10.95 0.95 4.24
CA PHE A 163 11.66 2.18 3.86
C PHE A 163 12.27 2.08 2.45
N ILE A 164 11.62 2.72 1.49
CA ILE A 164 12.06 2.89 0.10
C ILE A 164 12.17 4.38 -0.19
N ALA A 165 11.05 5.11 -0.23
CA ALA A 165 11.08 6.56 -0.46
C ALA A 165 11.68 7.33 0.73
N SER A 166 11.54 6.76 1.93
CA SER A 166 12.11 7.27 3.18
C SER A 166 13.33 6.48 3.65
N ASP A 167 14.00 5.75 2.74
CA ASP A 167 15.24 5.03 3.05
C ASP A 167 16.25 5.95 3.77
N PRO A 168 16.63 5.64 5.02
CA PRO A 168 17.55 6.47 5.81
C PRO A 168 18.92 6.68 5.15
N LYS A 169 19.35 5.75 4.29
CA LYS A 169 20.63 5.84 3.57
C LYS A 169 20.56 6.69 2.30
N GLY A 170 19.37 7.02 1.82
CA GLY A 170 19.21 7.80 0.59
C GLY A 170 19.45 7.00 -0.71
N GLU A 171 19.63 5.67 -0.64
CA GLU A 171 20.09 4.88 -1.79
C GLU A 171 18.99 4.78 -2.86
N TRP A 172 17.76 4.52 -2.44
CA TRP A 172 16.61 4.44 -3.34
C TRP A 172 16.27 5.78 -3.98
N GLN A 173 16.29 6.86 -3.20
CA GLN A 173 16.03 8.21 -3.69
C GLN A 173 17.05 8.59 -4.77
N GLU A 174 18.33 8.31 -4.55
CA GLU A 174 19.38 8.61 -5.53
C GLU A 174 19.26 7.75 -6.79
N LYS A 175 18.93 6.46 -6.66
CA LYS A 175 18.67 5.56 -7.80
C LYS A 175 17.55 6.10 -8.71
N TYR A 176 16.39 6.42 -8.13
CA TYR A 176 15.24 6.93 -8.88
C TYR A 176 15.50 8.32 -9.46
N LYS A 177 16.18 9.19 -8.71
CA LYS A 177 16.59 10.52 -9.19
C LYS A 177 17.52 10.43 -10.40
N LYS A 178 18.53 9.56 -10.37
CA LYS A 178 19.43 9.33 -11.52
C LYS A 178 18.70 8.79 -12.75
N ALA A 179 17.68 7.96 -12.55
CA ALA A 179 16.85 7.45 -13.63
C ALA A 179 15.82 8.49 -14.14
N GLY A 180 15.66 9.63 -13.47
CA GLY A 180 14.64 10.63 -13.79
C GLY A 180 13.21 10.16 -13.50
N LEU A 181 13.04 9.22 -12.56
CA LEU A 181 11.76 8.59 -12.26
C LEU A 181 11.20 9.04 -10.90
N PRO A 182 9.88 9.26 -10.78
CA PRO A 182 9.24 9.52 -9.50
C PRO A 182 9.27 8.31 -8.56
N LEU A 183 9.48 8.58 -7.27
CA LEU A 183 9.37 7.64 -6.16
C LEU A 183 8.49 8.26 -5.08
N LEU A 184 7.42 7.58 -4.70
CA LEU A 184 6.48 8.02 -3.67
C LEU A 184 6.30 6.94 -2.61
N GLY A 185 6.25 7.33 -1.34
CA GLY A 185 6.15 6.42 -0.20
C GLY A 185 6.62 7.10 1.07
N ASP A 186 6.68 6.40 2.20
CA ASP A 186 6.24 5.02 2.42
C ASP A 186 4.98 5.02 3.30
N ASP A 187 4.28 3.87 3.38
CA ASP A 187 3.06 3.63 4.17
C ASP A 187 1.86 4.53 3.77
N ILE A 188 0.89 3.96 3.04
CA ILE A 188 -0.30 4.71 2.67
C ILE A 188 -1.12 5.09 3.91
N LYS A 189 -1.52 6.36 4.00
CA LYS A 189 -2.35 6.86 5.10
C LYS A 189 -3.83 6.70 4.77
N GLY A 190 -4.59 6.18 5.73
CA GLY A 190 -6.04 6.30 5.69
C GLY A 190 -6.48 7.76 5.80
N GLN A 191 -7.58 8.13 5.14
CA GLN A 191 -8.13 9.49 5.21
C GLN A 191 -8.45 9.89 6.66
N PHE A 192 -9.09 8.99 7.40
CA PHE A 192 -9.42 9.16 8.80
C PHE A 192 -9.24 7.82 9.53
N GLY A 193 -8.40 7.79 10.55
CA GLY A 193 -8.06 6.58 11.28
C GLY A 193 -7.59 6.88 12.70
N ALA A 194 -7.34 5.83 13.48
CA ALA A 194 -6.99 5.95 14.89
C ALA A 194 -5.78 6.86 15.13
N THR A 195 -4.70 6.69 14.34
CA THR A 195 -3.46 7.46 14.52
C THR A 195 -3.68 8.97 14.32
N ILE A 196 -4.38 9.39 13.25
CA ILE A 196 -4.62 10.83 13.01
C ILE A 196 -5.51 11.40 14.10
N LEU A 197 -6.61 10.72 14.45
CA LEU A 197 -7.50 11.14 15.54
C LEU A 197 -6.76 11.29 16.87
N HIS A 198 -5.93 10.31 17.22
CA HIS A 198 -5.14 10.33 18.45
C HIS A 198 -4.15 11.50 18.44
N SER A 199 -3.35 11.64 17.38
CA SER A 199 -2.36 12.72 17.25
C SER A 199 -2.99 14.11 17.26
N SER A 200 -4.17 14.28 16.64
CA SER A 200 -4.92 15.54 16.67
C SER A 200 -5.42 15.87 18.06
N LEU A 201 -5.93 14.87 18.81
CA LEU A 201 -6.39 15.08 20.18
C LEU A 201 -5.24 15.45 21.13
N THR A 202 -4.10 14.75 21.04
CA THR A 202 -2.93 15.05 21.87
C THR A 202 -2.32 16.41 21.54
N ALA A 203 -2.28 16.78 20.25
CA ALA A 203 -1.86 18.11 19.82
C ALA A 203 -2.77 19.21 20.40
N LEU A 204 -4.10 19.02 20.33
CA LEU A 204 -5.07 19.97 20.90
C LEU A 204 -4.92 20.08 22.43
N MET A 205 -4.76 18.97 23.14
CA MET A 205 -4.50 18.98 24.59
C MET A 205 -3.26 19.81 24.92
N ARG A 206 -2.17 19.60 24.19
CA ARG A 206 -0.94 20.39 24.35
C ARG A 206 -1.17 21.87 24.12
N GLU A 207 -1.90 22.24 23.07
CA GLU A 207 -2.23 23.64 22.74
C GLU A 207 -3.07 24.33 23.83
N ARG A 208 -3.90 23.55 24.55
CA ARG A 208 -4.70 24.04 25.68
C ARG A 208 -3.95 23.99 27.03
N GLY A 209 -2.66 23.65 27.02
CA GLY A 209 -1.84 23.55 28.23
C GLY A 209 -2.08 22.30 29.07
N ILE A 210 -2.79 21.31 28.52
CA ILE A 210 -3.07 20.02 29.20
C ILE A 210 -1.86 19.10 29.01
N THR A 211 -1.36 18.56 30.11
CA THR A 211 -0.27 17.56 30.09
C THR A 211 -0.86 16.16 29.96
N VAL A 212 -0.45 15.43 28.92
CA VAL A 212 -0.78 14.01 28.75
C VAL A 212 0.21 13.19 29.57
N ASN A 213 -0.27 12.58 30.64
CA ASN A 213 0.54 11.70 31.48
C ASN A 213 0.70 10.31 30.86
N GLU A 214 -0.39 9.76 30.31
CA GLU A 214 -0.47 8.40 29.75
C GLU A 214 -1.47 8.37 28.60
N THR A 215 -1.19 7.56 27.58
CA THR A 215 -2.13 7.31 26.49
C THR A 215 -1.95 5.92 25.90
N TYR A 216 -3.04 5.32 25.43
CA TYR A 216 -3.01 4.04 24.75
C TYR A 216 -3.97 3.97 23.55
N GLN A 217 -3.63 3.18 22.54
CA GLN A 217 -4.47 2.96 21.36
C GLN A 217 -4.62 1.48 21.01
N LEU A 218 -5.84 0.95 21.10
CA LEU A 218 -6.17 -0.40 20.67
C LEU A 218 -6.85 -0.38 19.30
N ASN A 219 -6.33 -1.19 18.36
CA ASN A 219 -6.91 -1.37 17.03
C ASN A 219 -7.30 -2.83 16.85
N ILE A 220 -8.55 -3.08 16.47
CA ILE A 220 -9.09 -4.42 16.19
C ILE A 220 -9.62 -4.42 14.76
N GLY A 221 -9.38 -5.50 14.02
CA GLY A 221 -9.91 -5.67 12.67
C GLY A 221 -9.96 -7.13 12.25
N GLY A 222 -10.78 -7.42 11.24
CA GLY A 222 -11.12 -8.78 10.80
C GLY A 222 -10.67 -9.13 9.39
N ASN A 223 -9.62 -8.47 8.88
CA ASN A 223 -9.09 -8.73 7.54
C ASN A 223 -7.69 -9.39 7.61
N THR A 224 -7.16 -9.75 6.45
CA THR A 224 -5.84 -10.39 6.35
C THR A 224 -4.66 -9.49 6.71
N ASP A 225 -4.77 -8.16 6.62
CA ASP A 225 -3.73 -7.24 7.11
C ASP A 225 -3.62 -7.36 8.65
N PHE A 226 -4.74 -7.32 9.36
CA PHE A 226 -4.77 -7.52 10.81
C PHE A 226 -4.29 -8.91 11.22
N LEU A 227 -4.62 -9.94 10.44
CA LEU A 227 -4.17 -11.31 10.73
C LEU A 227 -2.66 -11.47 10.53
N ASN A 228 -2.12 -10.94 9.43
CA ASN A 228 -0.69 -10.90 9.14
C ASN A 228 0.10 -10.10 10.19
N MET A 229 -0.56 -9.14 10.85
CA MET A 229 -0.02 -8.35 11.96
C MET A 229 -0.08 -9.04 13.33
N LYS A 230 -0.58 -10.28 13.46
CA LYS A 230 -0.54 -11.00 14.75
C LYS A 230 0.87 -11.42 15.16
N GLU A 231 1.77 -11.58 14.20
CA GLU A 231 3.15 -11.97 14.45
C GLU A 231 3.99 -10.75 14.88
N GLU A 232 4.59 -10.83 16.07
CA GLU A 232 5.21 -9.68 16.74
C GLU A 232 6.45 -9.14 16.00
N GLU A 233 7.18 -10.00 15.28
CA GLU A 233 8.34 -9.59 14.48
C GLU A 233 7.95 -8.67 13.31
N ARG A 234 6.78 -8.88 12.68
CA ARG A 234 6.27 -8.04 11.59
C ARG A 234 5.71 -6.69 12.08
N LEU A 235 5.54 -6.51 13.39
CA LEU A 235 4.97 -5.30 13.99
C LEU A 235 6.00 -4.21 14.27
N MET A 236 7.30 -4.51 14.32
CA MET A 236 8.32 -3.59 14.82
C MET A 236 8.32 -2.25 14.07
N SER A 237 8.45 -2.27 12.74
CA SER A 237 8.48 -1.05 11.92
C SER A 237 7.17 -0.26 11.96
N LYS A 238 6.01 -0.96 11.99
CA LYS A 238 4.69 -0.30 12.02
C LYS A 238 4.35 0.28 13.40
N ARG A 239 4.84 -0.33 14.49
CA ARG A 239 4.77 0.24 15.85
C ARG A 239 5.63 1.50 15.93
N GLU A 240 6.86 1.47 15.44
CA GLU A 240 7.74 2.66 15.39
C GLU A 240 7.10 3.83 14.64
N SER A 241 6.53 3.59 13.46
CA SER A 241 5.83 4.63 12.68
C SER A 241 4.61 5.22 13.40
N LYS A 242 3.85 4.41 14.17
CA LYS A 242 2.69 4.88 14.93
C LYS A 242 3.09 5.64 16.19
N THR A 243 4.09 5.14 16.92
CA THR A 243 4.58 5.76 18.15
C THR A 243 5.25 7.11 17.85
N SER A 244 6.03 7.20 16.78
CA SER A 244 6.66 8.47 16.36
C SER A 244 5.63 9.55 16.03
N ALA A 245 4.56 9.20 15.29
CA ALA A 245 3.50 10.14 14.93
C ALA A 245 2.84 10.79 16.16
N VAL A 246 2.59 10.03 17.24
CA VAL A 246 2.03 10.57 18.49
C VAL A 246 3.09 11.32 19.28
N ALA A 247 4.31 10.78 19.37
CA ALA A 247 5.40 11.38 20.14
C ALA A 247 5.73 12.81 19.69
N HIS A 248 5.75 13.09 18.39
CA HIS A 248 5.99 14.45 17.87
C HIS A 248 4.97 15.50 18.33
N THR A 249 3.81 15.08 18.84
CA THR A 249 2.77 15.97 19.36
C THR A 249 2.86 16.25 20.87
N LEU A 250 3.78 15.58 21.59
CA LEU A 250 3.89 15.66 23.06
C LEU A 250 5.06 16.56 23.51
N LYS A 251 5.02 17.06 24.74
CA LYS A 251 6.09 17.93 25.30
C LYS A 251 7.34 17.16 25.73
N ASN A 252 7.19 15.94 26.27
CA ASN A 252 8.30 15.09 26.75
C ASN A 252 8.32 13.70 26.08
N PRO A 253 8.45 13.61 24.74
CA PRO A 253 8.33 12.33 24.03
C PRO A 253 9.36 11.29 24.47
N ALA A 254 10.61 11.70 24.71
CA ALA A 254 11.69 10.78 25.09
C ALA A 254 11.40 10.06 26.42
N GLU A 255 10.95 10.80 27.43
CA GLU A 255 10.59 10.25 28.75
C GLU A 255 9.40 9.29 28.65
N LEU A 256 8.35 9.67 27.91
CA LEU A 256 7.13 8.89 27.76
C LEU A 256 7.35 7.59 26.96
N ILE A 257 8.23 7.62 25.96
CA ILE A 257 8.67 6.42 25.24
C ILE A 257 9.49 5.52 26.17
N GLN A 258 10.49 6.07 26.86
CA GLN A 258 11.40 5.30 27.74
C GLN A 258 10.66 4.64 28.92
N THR A 259 9.63 5.30 29.44
CA THR A 259 8.78 4.79 30.54
C THR A 259 7.61 3.91 30.08
N ARG A 260 7.49 3.62 28.77
CA ARG A 260 6.37 2.86 28.18
C ARG A 260 4.99 3.45 28.52
N ARG A 261 4.87 4.77 28.54
CA ARG A 261 3.61 5.50 28.79
C ARG A 261 2.86 5.89 27.52
N ILE A 262 3.43 5.56 26.35
CA ILE A 262 2.78 5.54 25.04
C ILE A 262 2.63 4.07 24.64
N ARG A 263 1.39 3.58 24.49
CA ARG A 263 1.11 2.18 24.16
C ARG A 263 0.12 2.01 23.01
#